data_AF-A0A7V4PQD0-F1
#
_entry.id   AF-A0A7V4PQD0-F1
#
_cell.length_a   1.000
_cell.length_b   1.000
_cell.length_c   1.000
_cell.angle_alpha   90.00
_cell.angle_beta   90.00
_cell.angle_gamma   90.00
#
_symmetry.space_group_name_H-M   'P 1'
#
loop_
_entity.id
_entity.type
_entity.pdbx_description
1 polymer ?
#
loop_
_entity_poly.entity_id
_entity_poly.type
_entity_poly.pdbx_seq_one_letter_code
_entity_poly.pdbx_strand_id
1 'polypeptide(L)'
;MFRVKSLEEVLRLAPKLSLKDQGFLEKPSAPLLLVNGKKDDQHPIEDFYLLLDHGDPKEVRIFPEGGHMGRQPGKPNQEVLELITRWIKRRLS
;
A
#
# COMPACT_ATOMS: atom_id res chain seq x y z
N MET A 1 3.74 -16.67 -13.18
CA MET A 1 3.48 -16.56 -11.73
C MET A 1 2.55 -17.66 -11.21
N PHE A 2 1.39 -17.94 -11.81
CA PHE A 2 0.45 -18.97 -11.28
C PHE A 2 0.17 -20.18 -12.19
N ARG A 3 0.77 -20.26 -13.39
CA ARG A 3 0.57 -21.35 -14.39
C ARG A 3 -0.90 -21.68 -14.71
N VAL A 4 -1.81 -20.73 -14.50
CA VAL A 4 -3.22 -20.79 -14.88
C VAL A 4 -3.44 -20.28 -16.30
N LYS A 5 -4.51 -20.71 -16.94
CA LYS A 5 -4.81 -20.45 -18.36
C LYS A 5 -6.02 -19.54 -18.57
N SER A 6 -6.79 -19.21 -17.53
CA SER A 6 -7.98 -18.39 -17.64
C SER A 6 -8.16 -17.43 -16.46
N LEU A 7 -8.97 -16.37 -16.66
CA LEU A 7 -9.37 -15.46 -15.61
C LEU A 7 -10.13 -16.20 -14.49
N GLU A 8 -10.99 -17.13 -14.86
CA GLU A 8 -11.76 -17.92 -13.88
C GLU A 8 -10.83 -18.72 -12.95
N GLU A 9 -9.76 -19.31 -13.49
CA GLU A 9 -8.76 -20.00 -12.67
C GLU A 9 -8.01 -19.03 -11.74
N VAL A 10 -7.69 -17.82 -12.19
CA VAL A 10 -7.11 -16.77 -11.35
C VAL A 10 -8.06 -16.42 -10.20
N LEU A 11 -9.35 -16.19 -10.50
CA LEU A 11 -10.35 -15.80 -9.51
C LEU A 11 -10.56 -16.87 -8.44
N ARG A 12 -10.48 -18.16 -8.80
CA ARG A 12 -10.55 -19.26 -7.82
C ARG A 12 -9.32 -19.31 -6.89
N LEU A 13 -8.17 -18.83 -7.34
CA LEU A 13 -6.95 -18.79 -6.52
C LEU A 13 -6.85 -17.51 -5.66
N ALA A 14 -7.44 -16.40 -6.12
CA ALA A 14 -7.26 -15.08 -5.51
C ALA A 14 -7.52 -15.03 -3.99
N PRO A 15 -8.57 -15.66 -3.42
CA PRO A 15 -8.79 -15.62 -1.97
C PRO A 15 -7.64 -16.23 -1.16
N LYS A 16 -6.95 -17.24 -1.70
CA LYS A 16 -5.80 -17.89 -1.03
C LYS A 16 -4.55 -17.00 -1.01
N LEU A 17 -4.53 -15.94 -1.81
CA LEU A 17 -3.44 -14.97 -1.88
C LEU A 17 -3.77 -13.67 -1.13
N SER A 18 -5.03 -13.52 -0.69
CA SER A 18 -5.52 -12.33 -0.01
C SER A 18 -5.10 -12.33 1.46
N LEU A 19 -4.33 -11.31 1.88
CA LEU A 19 -3.98 -11.13 3.29
C LEU A 19 -5.22 -10.85 4.15
N LYS A 20 -6.24 -10.22 3.56
CA LYS A 20 -7.54 -9.98 4.18
C LYS A 20 -8.27 -11.29 4.47
N ASP A 21 -8.45 -12.14 3.45
CA ASP A 21 -9.22 -13.38 3.60
C ASP A 21 -8.48 -14.42 4.46
N GLN A 22 -7.15 -14.35 4.49
CA GLN A 22 -6.31 -15.12 5.40
C GLN A 22 -6.31 -14.57 6.85
N GLY A 23 -6.99 -13.45 7.11
CA GLY A 23 -7.08 -12.82 8.44
C GLY A 23 -5.78 -12.21 8.94
N PHE A 24 -4.81 -11.93 8.05
CA PHE A 24 -3.53 -11.32 8.44
C PHE A 24 -3.66 -9.82 8.71
N LEU A 25 -4.59 -9.13 8.06
CA LEU A 25 -4.79 -7.69 8.29
C LEU A 25 -5.32 -7.36 9.69
N GLU A 26 -5.90 -8.34 10.39
CA GLU A 26 -6.38 -8.19 11.78
C GLU A 26 -5.31 -8.47 12.83
N LYS A 27 -4.16 -8.99 12.43
CA LYS A 27 -3.09 -9.33 13.37
C LYS A 27 -2.28 -8.07 13.70
N PRO A 28 -1.63 -8.03 14.88
CA PRO A 28 -0.70 -6.96 15.20
C PRO A 28 0.38 -6.80 14.12
N SER A 29 0.71 -5.56 13.79
CA SER A 29 1.77 -5.25 12.82
C SER A 29 2.86 -4.40 13.45
N ALA A 30 4.05 -4.37 12.83
CA ALA A 30 4.97 -3.27 13.08
C ALA A 30 4.27 -1.93 12.75
N PRO A 31 4.73 -0.79 13.29
CA PRO A 31 4.24 0.50 12.84
C PRO A 31 4.32 0.60 11.30
N LEU A 32 3.25 1.06 10.66
CA LEU A 32 3.18 1.20 9.20
C LEU A 32 2.98 2.65 8.81
N LEU A 33 3.76 3.08 7.80
CA LEU A 33 3.51 4.29 7.04
C LEU A 33 3.04 3.89 5.64
N LEU A 34 1.78 4.19 5.32
CA LEU A 34 1.24 3.99 3.99
C LEU A 34 1.51 5.24 3.15
N VAL A 35 2.14 5.08 1.99
CA VAL A 35 2.49 6.19 1.09
C VAL A 35 1.99 5.91 -0.32
N ASN A 36 1.13 6.77 -0.84
CA ASN A 36 0.77 6.71 -2.26
C ASN A 36 0.33 8.08 -2.80
N GLY A 37 0.11 8.14 -4.11
CA GLY A 37 -0.52 9.27 -4.77
C GLY A 37 -2.03 9.06 -4.96
N LYS A 38 -2.81 10.14 -4.94
CA LYS A 38 -4.26 10.09 -5.19
C LYS A 38 -4.58 9.78 -6.67
N LYS A 39 -3.63 10.01 -7.57
CA LYS A 39 -3.74 9.76 -9.01
C LYS A 39 -2.94 8.52 -9.43
N ASP A 40 -2.75 7.56 -8.53
CA ASP A 40 -2.14 6.27 -8.88
C ASP A 40 -3.04 5.54 -9.90
N ASP A 41 -2.44 5.13 -11.01
CA ASP A 41 -3.09 4.42 -12.12
C ASP A 41 -2.79 2.91 -12.12
N GLN A 42 -1.95 2.44 -11.17
CA GLN A 42 -1.63 1.03 -10.98
C GLN A 42 -2.50 0.38 -9.92
N HIS A 43 -2.81 1.13 -8.84
CA HIS A 43 -3.63 0.67 -7.74
C HIS A 43 -4.67 1.71 -7.33
N PRO A 44 -5.92 1.32 -7.05
CA PRO A 44 -6.94 2.22 -6.55
C PRO A 44 -6.55 2.77 -5.17
N ILE A 45 -6.88 4.04 -4.90
CA ILE A 45 -6.61 4.66 -3.58
C ILE A 45 -7.44 3.98 -2.48
N GLU A 46 -8.53 3.33 -2.86
CA GLU A 46 -9.44 2.59 -1.99
C GLU A 46 -8.75 1.44 -1.25
N ASP A 47 -7.66 0.87 -1.80
CA ASP A 47 -6.86 -0.15 -1.13
C ASP A 47 -6.23 0.38 0.17
N PHE A 48 -6.01 1.70 0.29
CA PHE A 48 -5.52 2.30 1.54
C PHE A 48 -6.62 2.32 2.60
N TYR A 49 -7.86 2.61 2.24
CA TYR A 49 -8.97 2.53 3.20
C TYR A 49 -9.14 1.09 3.69
N LEU A 50 -8.99 0.10 2.80
CA LEU A 50 -8.97 -1.30 3.21
C LEU A 50 -7.85 -1.61 4.23
N LEU A 51 -6.68 -0.98 4.15
CA LEU A 51 -5.65 -1.18 5.18
C LEU A 51 -5.96 -0.41 6.48
N LEU A 52 -6.68 0.70 6.40
CA LEU A 52 -7.02 1.55 7.54
C LEU A 52 -8.20 1.02 8.35
N ASP A 53 -9.11 0.29 7.72
CA ASP A 53 -10.27 -0.32 8.38
C ASP A 53 -9.93 -1.57 9.20
N HIS A 54 -8.68 -2.05 9.15
CA HIS A 54 -8.26 -3.34 9.71
C HIS A 54 -7.01 -3.24 10.60
N GLY A 55 -6.94 -4.01 11.69
CA GLY A 55 -5.75 -4.14 12.55
C GLY A 55 -5.31 -2.87 13.30
N ASP A 56 -4.02 -2.75 13.59
CA ASP A 56 -3.47 -1.62 14.35
C ASP A 56 -3.55 -0.29 13.57
N PRO A 57 -3.68 0.87 14.26
CA PRO A 57 -3.65 2.19 13.63
C PRO A 57 -2.39 2.42 12.80
N LYS A 58 -2.55 3.08 11.64
CA LYS A 58 -1.48 3.31 10.67
C LYS A 58 -1.33 4.81 10.41
N GLU A 59 -0.11 5.23 10.07
CA GLU A 59 0.14 6.57 9.56
C GLU A 59 0.02 6.58 8.04
N VAL A 60 -0.47 7.68 7.48
CA VAL A 60 -0.71 7.77 6.03
C VAL A 60 -0.21 9.10 5.48
N ARG A 61 0.43 9.03 4.30
CA ARG A 61 0.66 10.17 3.43
C ARG A 61 0.10 9.90 2.04
N ILE A 62 -0.91 10.68 1.66
CA ILE A 62 -1.43 10.73 0.29
C ILE A 62 -0.93 12.01 -0.38
N PHE A 63 -0.31 11.87 -1.55
CA PHE A 63 0.10 13.00 -2.39
C PHE A 63 -1.04 13.34 -3.38
N PRO A 64 -1.72 14.49 -3.26
CA PRO A 64 -2.93 14.79 -4.05
C PRO A 64 -2.71 14.73 -5.58
N GLU A 65 -1.54 15.16 -6.02
CA GLU A 65 -1.15 15.19 -7.45
C GLU A 65 -0.17 14.06 -7.82
N GLY A 66 0.18 13.20 -6.85
CA GLY A 66 1.09 12.07 -7.08
C GLY A 66 0.37 10.90 -7.74
N GLY A 67 1.12 10.12 -8.51
CA GLY A 67 0.75 8.78 -8.97
C GLY A 67 1.36 7.69 -8.08
N HIS A 68 1.68 6.55 -8.66
CA HIS A 68 2.24 5.40 -7.95
C HIS A 68 3.40 5.77 -7.01
N MET A 69 3.32 5.30 -5.76
CA MET A 69 4.25 5.60 -4.65
C MET A 69 4.38 7.10 -4.31
N GLY A 70 3.39 7.92 -4.66
CA GLY A 70 3.42 9.38 -4.44
C GLY A 70 4.25 10.14 -5.47
N ARG A 71 4.70 9.48 -6.54
CA ARG A 71 5.58 10.05 -7.56
C ARG A 71 4.87 11.09 -8.41
N GLN A 72 5.49 12.26 -8.58
CA GLN A 72 4.94 13.32 -9.43
C GLN A 72 5.61 13.30 -10.82
N PRO A 73 4.85 13.36 -11.92
CA PRO A 73 5.41 13.41 -13.26
C PRO A 73 6.40 14.57 -13.41
N GLY A 74 7.56 14.31 -14.02
CA GLY A 74 8.59 15.32 -14.27
C GLY A 74 9.37 15.79 -13.03
N LYS A 75 9.16 15.19 -11.85
CA LYS A 75 9.89 15.52 -10.62
C LYS A 75 10.67 14.33 -10.07
N PRO A 76 11.83 14.56 -9.42
CA PRO A 76 12.50 13.52 -8.64
C PRO A 76 11.64 13.04 -7.46
N ASN A 77 11.84 11.79 -7.04
CA ASN A 77 11.17 11.19 -5.88
C ASN A 77 11.74 11.62 -4.51
N GLN A 78 12.57 12.66 -4.49
CA GLN A 78 13.33 13.07 -3.31
C GLN A 78 12.41 13.38 -2.10
N GLU A 79 11.28 14.06 -2.31
CA GLU A 79 10.33 14.40 -1.24
C GLU A 79 9.78 13.14 -0.54
N VAL A 80 9.42 12.12 -1.32
CA VAL A 80 8.90 10.83 -0.81
C VAL A 80 9.98 10.11 0.00
N LEU A 81 11.20 10.04 -0.52
CA LEU A 81 12.31 9.38 0.15
C LEU A 81 12.69 10.05 1.46
N GLU A 82 12.71 11.38 1.49
CA GLU A 82 12.98 12.14 2.71
C GLU A 82 11.89 11.95 3.76
N LEU A 83 10.63 11.93 3.35
CA LEU A 83 9.51 11.65 4.24
C LEU A 83 9.66 10.28 4.91
N ILE A 84 9.88 9.23 4.11
CA ILE A 84 10.05 7.85 4.60
C ILE A 84 11.26 7.78 5.53
N THR A 85 12.39 8.38 5.13
CA THR A 85 13.61 8.40 5.95
C THR A 85 13.38 9.08 7.30
N ARG A 86 12.70 10.24 7.31
CA ARG A 86 12.36 10.94 8.56
C ARG A 86 11.42 10.10 9.43
N TRP A 87 10.43 9.44 8.84
CA TRP A 87 9.50 8.59 9.57
C TRP A 87 10.21 7.41 10.23
N ILE A 88 11.07 6.69 9.48
CA ILE A 88 11.87 5.58 10.02
C ILE A 88 12.77 6.07 11.16
N LYS A 89 13.48 7.20 10.96
CA LYS A 89 14.37 7.76 12.00
C LYS A 89 13.63 8.05 13.31
N ARG A 90 12.41 8.60 13.26
CA ARG A 90 11.59 8.85 14.46
C ARG A 90 11.11 7.59 15.18
N ARG A 91 11.11 6.44 14.51
CA ARG A 91 10.67 5.15 15.07
C ARG A 91 11.83 4.32 15.63
N LEU A 92 13.06 4.61 15.21
CA LEU A 92 14.27 3.91 15.64
C LEU A 92 15.10 4.69 16.67
N SER A 93 14.78 5.97 16.90
CA SER A 93 15.34 6.81 17.96
C SER A 93 14.62 6.60 19.28
#